data_AF-Q2C0Z2-F1
#
_entry.id   AF-Q2C0Z2-F1
#
_cell.length_a   1.000
_cell.length_b   1.000
_cell.length_c   1.000
_cell.angle_alpha   90.00
_cell.angle_beta   90.00
_cell.angle_gamma   90.00
#
_symmetry.space_group_name_H-M   'P 1'
#
loop_
_entity.id
_entity.type
_entity.pdbx_description
1 polymer ?
#
loop_
_entity_poly.entity_id
_entity_poly.type
_entity_poly.pdbx_seq_one_letter_code
_entity_poly.pdbx_strand_id
1 'polypeptide(L)'
;MDLNLFPSKLHLATLTVAYLFVAILLLFSSSLLFLPIALVWCEKLYDEYLNSAIYSYRLQGHFRLSSVGDVYYQQQRGSVIYARPLTRWLILFKVEGISHRWIIVWRDSLSERHYRHLKMFTYLYFSPR
;
A
#
# COMPACT_ATOMS: atom_id res chain seq x y z
N MET A 1 -0.89 -2.85 -20.65
CA MET A 1 -1.67 -1.81 -19.98
C MET A 1 -0.72 -0.96 -19.16
N ASP A 2 -0.69 0.34 -19.43
CA ASP A 2 0.21 1.30 -18.76
C ASP A 2 -0.52 2.08 -17.70
N LEU A 3 0.05 2.11 -16.50
CA LEU A 3 -0.52 2.74 -15.32
C LEU A 3 0.56 3.54 -14.58
N ASN A 4 0.17 4.68 -14.04
CA ASN A 4 1.01 5.44 -13.11
C ASN A 4 0.36 5.36 -11.74
N LEU A 5 1.08 4.81 -10.77
CA LEU A 5 0.66 4.67 -9.39
C LEU A 5 1.04 5.92 -8.60
N PHE A 6 0.04 6.55 -8.01
CA PHE A 6 0.15 7.71 -7.13
C PHE A 6 0.04 7.30 -5.66
N PRO A 7 0.56 8.11 -4.71
CA PRO A 7 0.36 7.84 -3.29
C PRO A 7 -1.14 7.79 -2.99
N SER A 8 -1.57 6.70 -2.36
CA SER A 8 -2.92 6.62 -1.82
C SER A 8 -3.04 7.62 -0.66
N LYS A 9 -3.85 8.67 -0.86
CA LYS A 9 -4.19 9.64 0.19
C LYS A 9 -5.03 8.97 1.27
N LEU A 10 -5.91 8.04 0.88
CA LEU A 10 -6.72 7.25 1.80
C LEU A 10 -5.87 6.35 2.67
N HIS A 11 -4.88 5.66 2.10
CA HIS A 11 -3.98 4.82 2.89
C HIS A 11 -3.22 5.64 3.93
N LEU A 12 -2.61 6.77 3.50
CA LEU A 12 -1.91 7.67 4.41
C LEU A 12 -2.84 8.23 5.49
N ALA A 13 -4.07 8.62 5.15
CA ALA A 13 -5.06 9.10 6.11
C ALA A 13 -5.49 8.01 7.11
N THR A 14 -5.67 6.77 6.67
CA THR A 14 -5.97 5.66 7.58
C THR A 14 -4.81 5.38 8.52
N LEU A 15 -3.57 5.51 8.03
CA LEU A 15 -2.35 5.30 8.78
C LEU A 15 -2.19 6.42 9.84
N THR A 16 -2.39 7.69 9.47
CA THR A 16 -2.34 8.80 10.44
C THR A 16 -3.38 8.65 11.54
N VAL A 17 -4.63 8.35 11.19
CA VAL A 17 -5.72 8.20 12.16
C VAL A 17 -5.44 7.05 13.12
N ALA A 18 -4.99 5.90 12.61
CA ALA A 18 -4.70 4.73 13.44
C ALA A 18 -3.55 5.00 14.42
N TYR A 19 -2.43 5.55 13.96
CA TYR A 19 -1.28 5.84 14.83
C TYR A 19 -1.58 6.94 15.84
N LEU A 20 -2.33 7.97 15.44
CA LEU A 20 -2.77 9.03 16.35
C LEU A 20 -3.71 8.47 17.43
N PHE A 21 -4.64 7.58 17.05
CA PHE A 21 -5.54 6.92 18.00
C PHE A 21 -4.75 6.09 19.03
N VAL A 22 -3.76 5.31 18.57
CA VAL A 22 -2.89 4.53 19.46
C VAL A 22 -2.07 5.44 20.37
N ALA A 23 -1.51 6.55 19.86
CA ALA A 23 -0.77 7.51 20.66
C ALA A 23 -1.64 8.16 21.74
N ILE A 24 -2.88 8.54 21.42
CA ILE A 24 -3.83 9.10 22.39
C ILE A 24 -4.15 8.07 23.48
N LEU A 25 -4.45 6.82 23.10
CA LEU A 25 -4.73 5.76 24.07
C LEU A 25 -3.51 5.50 24.98
N LEU A 26 -2.31 5.53 24.42
CA LEU A 26 -1.07 5.31 25.16
C LEU A 26 -0.81 6.44 26.16
N LEU A 27 -1.07 7.70 25.77
CA LEU A 27 -0.96 8.84 26.69
C LEU A 27 -2.07 8.84 27.75
N PHE A 28 -3.31 8.53 27.38
CA PHE A 28 -4.46 8.51 28.30
C PHE A 28 -4.37 7.37 29.33
N SER A 29 -3.84 6.22 28.92
CA SER A 29 -3.64 5.07 29.82
C SER A 29 -2.39 5.20 30.70
N SER A 30 -1.48 6.11 30.38
CA SER A 30 -0.27 6.33 31.17
C SER A 30 -0.55 7.18 32.41
N SER A 31 -0.19 6.65 33.58
CA SER A 31 -0.16 7.45 34.81
C SER A 31 0.99 8.46 34.75
N LEU A 32 0.87 9.58 35.49
CA LEU A 32 1.87 10.66 35.57
C LEU A 32 3.30 10.16 35.85
N LEU A 33 3.44 9.05 36.61
CA LEU A 33 4.73 8.44 36.93
C LEU A 33 5.38 7.70 35.74
N PHE A 34 4.58 7.25 34.77
CA PHE A 34 5.04 6.51 33.58
C PHE A 34 4.98 7.34 32.30
N LEU A 35 4.61 8.62 32.39
CA LEU A 35 4.55 9.58 31.29
C LEU A 35 5.88 9.66 30.48
N PRO A 36 7.09 9.71 31.08
CA PRO A 36 8.32 9.73 30.28
C PRO A 36 8.52 8.47 29.46
N ILE A 37 8.11 7.30 29.97
CA ILE A 37 8.17 6.03 29.23
C ILE A 37 7.15 6.04 28.09
N ALA A 38 5.94 6.56 28.34
CA ALA A 38 4.90 6.70 27.33
C ALA A 38 5.33 7.63 26.17
N LEU A 39 6.07 8.71 26.46
CA LEU A 39 6.63 9.60 25.45
C LEU A 39 7.66 8.90 24.55
N VAL A 40 8.57 8.10 25.13
CA VAL A 40 9.54 7.31 24.34
C VAL A 40 8.82 6.31 23.41
N TRP A 41 7.73 5.71 23.87
CA TRP A 41 6.91 4.85 23.01
C TRP A 41 6.22 5.62 21.90
N CYS A 42 5.73 6.84 22.17
CA CYS A 42 5.16 7.70 21.13
C CYS A 42 6.18 8.09 20.06
N GLU A 43 7.43 8.37 20.45
CA GLU A 43 8.53 8.66 19.53
C GLU A 43 8.81 7.47 18.61
N LYS A 44 8.92 6.26 19.17
CA LYS A 44 9.05 5.04 18.36
C LYS A 44 7.85 4.80 17.44
N LEU A 45 6.64 5.10 17.91
CA LEU A 45 5.43 4.98 17.11
C LEU A 45 5.44 5.97 15.94
N TYR A 46 5.96 7.17 16.16
CA TYR A 46 6.11 8.20 15.14
C TYR A 46 7.18 7.84 14.10
N ASP A 47 8.31 7.28 14.52
CA ASP A 47 9.33 6.77 13.59
C ASP A 47 8.79 5.64 12.72
N GLU A 48 8.04 4.70 13.32
CA GLU A 48 7.38 3.62 12.58
C GLU A 48 6.33 4.15 11.59
N TYR A 49 5.57 5.18 11.99
CA TYR A 49 4.65 5.90 11.11
C TYR A 49 5.39 6.54 9.92
N LEU A 50 6.50 7.25 10.17
CA LEU A 50 7.30 7.88 9.12
C LEU A 50 7.87 6.84 8.15
N ASN A 51 8.40 5.73 8.66
CA ASN A 51 8.91 4.63 7.84
C ASN A 51 7.81 4.03 6.96
N SER A 52 6.62 3.82 7.52
CA SER A 52 5.45 3.28 6.79
C SER A 52 4.94 4.26 5.72
N ALA A 53 4.93 5.56 6.03
CA ALA A 53 4.60 6.60 5.08
C ALA A 53 5.63 6.64 3.94
N ILE A 54 6.92 6.70 4.24
CA ILE A 54 8.01 6.66 3.24
C ILE A 54 7.90 5.40 2.38
N TYR A 55 7.62 4.25 2.97
CA TYR A 55 7.39 3.01 2.23
C TYR A 55 6.22 3.14 1.25
N SER A 56 5.11 3.73 1.68
CA SER A 56 3.96 4.02 0.81
C SER A 56 4.32 4.98 -0.34
N TYR A 57 5.19 5.95 -0.09
CA TYR A 57 5.72 6.83 -1.14
C TYR A 57 6.66 6.09 -2.09
N ARG A 58 7.48 5.17 -1.59
CA ARG A 58 8.34 4.31 -2.40
C ARG A 58 7.57 3.30 -3.26
N LEU A 59 6.30 3.05 -2.96
CA LEU A 59 5.43 2.21 -3.80
C LEU A 59 4.83 2.95 -5.01
N GLN A 60 5.25 4.19 -5.26
CA GLN A 60 4.82 4.98 -6.42
C GLN A 60 5.65 4.66 -7.65
N GLY A 61 5.05 4.85 -8.82
CA GLY A 61 5.79 4.81 -10.07
C GLY A 61 5.01 4.24 -11.24
N HIS A 62 5.72 4.08 -12.34
CA HIS A 62 5.18 3.49 -13.55
C HIS A 62 5.01 1.98 -13.36
N PHE A 63 3.79 1.50 -13.60
CA PHE A 63 3.39 0.11 -13.55
C PHE A 63 2.78 -0.28 -14.90
N ARG A 64 3.46 -1.14 -15.65
CA ARG A 64 2.97 -1.69 -16.90
C ARG A 64 2.70 -3.18 -16.71
N LEU A 65 1.49 -3.61 -17.09
CA LEU A 65 1.03 -4.98 -16.98
C LEU A 65 0.68 -5.53 -18.37
N SER A 66 1.27 -6.66 -18.75
CA SER A 66 0.97 -7.39 -19.99
C SER A 66 -0.12 -8.43 -19.77
N SER A 67 -0.85 -8.79 -20.83
CA SER A 67 -1.85 -9.88 -20.82
C SER A 67 -1.23 -11.26 -20.60
N VAL A 68 0.08 -11.38 -20.83
CA VAL A 68 0.85 -12.63 -20.65
C VAL A 68 1.35 -12.79 -19.20
N GLY A 69 1.16 -11.78 -18.35
CA GLY A 69 1.64 -11.81 -16.95
C GLY A 69 2.92 -11.01 -16.71
N ASP A 70 3.59 -10.51 -17.75
CA ASP A 70 4.77 -9.64 -17.57
C ASP A 70 4.39 -8.32 -16.86
N VAL A 71 5.17 -7.96 -15.86
CA VAL A 71 5.07 -6.70 -15.13
C VAL A 71 6.34 -5.90 -15.31
N TYR A 72 6.18 -4.62 -15.56
CA TYR A 72 7.25 -3.63 -15.41
C TYR A 72 6.86 -2.67 -14.31
N TYR A 73 7.67 -2.60 -13.26
CA TYR A 73 7.45 -1.75 -12.10
C TYR A 73 8.76 -1.05 -11.72
N GLN A 74 8.75 0.29 -11.67
CA GLN A 74 9.93 1.09 -11.32
C GLN A 74 11.20 0.70 -12.11
N GLN A 75 11.07 0.53 -13.42
CA GLN A 75 12.15 0.07 -14.32
C GLN A 75 12.64 -1.38 -14.10
N GLN A 76 12.04 -2.13 -13.18
CA GLN A 76 12.31 -3.56 -13.01
C GLN A 76 11.27 -4.38 -13.77
N ARG A 77 11.72 -5.45 -14.44
CA ARG A 77 10.83 -6.42 -15.10
C ARG A 77 10.63 -7.63 -14.19
N GLY A 78 9.37 -8.02 -14.01
CA GLY A 78 8.98 -9.21 -13.30
C GLY A 78 7.81 -9.91 -13.99
N SER A 79 7.24 -10.89 -13.30
CA SER A 79 6.05 -11.63 -13.74
C SER A 79 5.04 -11.75 -12.62
N VAL A 80 3.74 -11.59 -12.93
CA VAL A 80 2.66 -11.79 -11.97
C VAL A 80 2.51 -13.28 -11.70
N ILE A 81 2.81 -13.69 -10.47
CA ILE A 81 2.47 -15.02 -9.98
C ILE A 81 0.98 -15.07 -9.63
N TYR A 82 0.48 -13.99 -9.04
CA TYR A 82 -0.87 -13.96 -8.49
C TYR A 82 -1.42 -12.54 -8.48
N ALA A 83 -2.69 -12.37 -8.83
CA ALA A 83 -3.41 -11.11 -8.65
C ALA A 83 -4.77 -11.37 -8.03
N ARG A 84 -5.11 -10.61 -6.98
CA ARG A 84 -6.40 -10.73 -6.32
C ARG A 84 -6.96 -9.36 -5.94
N PRO A 85 -8.20 -9.05 -6.36
CA PRO A 85 -8.95 -7.97 -5.73
C PRO A 85 -9.32 -8.42 -4.30
N LEU A 86 -8.75 -7.78 -3.28
CA LEU A 86 -9.06 -8.07 -1.88
C LEU A 86 -10.37 -7.40 -1.45
N THR A 87 -10.58 -6.15 -1.88
CA THR A 87 -11.78 -5.39 -1.57
C THR A 87 -12.27 -4.63 -2.81
N ARG A 88 -13.39 -3.91 -2.70
CA ARG A 88 -13.84 -2.98 -3.74
C ARG A 88 -12.80 -1.89 -4.08
N TRP A 89 -11.86 -1.64 -3.17
CA TRP A 89 -10.94 -0.50 -3.21
C TRP A 89 -9.48 -0.90 -3.31
N LEU A 90 -9.17 -2.20 -3.24
CA LEU A 90 -7.80 -2.68 -3.12
C LEU A 90 -7.56 -3.94 -3.96
N ILE A 91 -6.51 -3.90 -4.76
CA ILE A 91 -6.03 -5.01 -5.57
C ILE A 91 -4.60 -5.33 -5.14
N LEU A 92 -4.34 -6.61 -4.89
CA LEU A 92 -3.03 -7.12 -4.51
C LEU A 92 -2.44 -7.91 -5.68
N PHE A 93 -1.21 -7.58 -6.04
CA PHE A 93 -0.41 -8.34 -6.99
C PHE A 93 0.79 -8.96 -6.27
N LYS A 94 1.03 -10.24 -6.52
CA LYS A 94 2.26 -10.93 -6.17
C LYS A 94 3.09 -11.06 -7.44
N VAL A 95 4.31 -10.52 -7.40
CA VAL A 95 5.20 -10.44 -8.55
C VAL A 95 6.53 -11.12 -8.22
N GLU A 96 7.10 -11.82 -9.19
CA GLU A 96 8.44 -12.40 -9.12
C GLU A 96 9.42 -11.61 -9.99
N GLY A 97 10.71 -11.61 -9.63
CA GLY A 97 11.75 -10.95 -10.42
C GLY A 97 11.93 -9.45 -10.14
N ILE A 98 11.21 -8.90 -9.16
CA ILE A 98 11.39 -7.52 -8.68
C ILE A 98 11.71 -7.48 -7.19
N SER A 99 12.30 -6.39 -6.71
CA SER A 99 12.66 -6.22 -5.29
C SER A 99 11.44 -6.26 -4.36
N HIS A 100 10.25 -5.90 -4.86
CA HIS A 100 9.01 -5.85 -4.10
C HIS A 100 8.07 -6.98 -4.53
N ARG A 101 8.06 -8.08 -3.77
CA ARG A 101 7.25 -9.26 -4.11
C ARG A 101 5.74 -8.99 -4.11
N TRP A 102 5.29 -7.97 -3.40
CA TRP A 102 3.88 -7.59 -3.28
C TRP A 102 3.68 -6.15 -3.72
N ILE A 103 2.78 -5.92 -4.67
CA ILE A 103 2.36 -4.60 -5.11
C ILE A 103 0.89 -4.42 -4.71
N ILE A 104 0.64 -3.42 -3.87
CA ILE A 104 -0.69 -3.08 -3.39
C ILE A 104 -1.17 -1.86 -4.16
N VAL A 105 -2.30 -2.00 -4.84
CA VAL A 105 -2.90 -0.95 -5.65
C VAL A 105 -4.23 -0.54 -5.04
N TRP A 106 -4.27 0.67 -4.48
CA TRP A 106 -5.49 1.29 -3.98
C TRP A 106 -6.28 1.97 -5.11
N ARG A 107 -7.59 2.15 -4.91
CA ARG A 107 -8.47 2.83 -5.87
C ARG A 107 -8.04 4.27 -6.13
N ASP A 108 -7.57 4.98 -5.11
CA ASP A 108 -7.15 6.38 -5.23
C ASP A 108 -5.70 6.54 -5.74
N SER A 109 -4.93 5.45 -5.78
CA SER A 109 -3.61 5.43 -6.43
C SER A 109 -3.68 5.56 -7.95
N LEU A 110 -4.88 5.42 -8.54
CA LEU A 110 -5.13 5.47 -9.97
C LEU A 110 -6.34 6.36 -10.26
N SER A 111 -6.43 6.91 -11.47
CA SER A 111 -7.70 7.50 -11.90
C SER A 111 -8.80 6.42 -11.94
N GLU A 112 -10.04 6.81 -11.72
CA GLU A 112 -11.15 5.85 -11.64
C GLU A 112 -11.30 4.95 -12.89
N ARG A 113 -11.09 5.50 -14.10
CA ARG A 113 -11.14 4.73 -15.35
C ARG A 113 -10.07 3.66 -15.38
N HIS A 114 -8.82 4.04 -15.08
CA HIS A 114 -7.68 3.14 -15.01
C HIS A 114 -7.86 2.04 -13.96
N TYR A 115 -8.43 2.38 -12.78
CA TYR A 115 -8.71 1.39 -11.73
C TYR A 115 -9.78 0.38 -12.16
N ARG A 116 -10.89 0.84 -12.77
CA ARG A 116 -11.93 -0.06 -13.29
C ARG A 116 -11.39 -0.99 -14.36
N HIS A 117 -10.56 -0.46 -15.27
CA HIS A 117 -9.94 -1.25 -16.32
C HIS A 117 -8.95 -2.28 -15.74
N LEU A 118 -8.16 -1.89 -14.73
CA LEU A 118 -7.25 -2.81 -14.03
C LEU A 118 -8.02 -3.92 -13.33
N LYS A 119 -9.12 -3.57 -12.65
CA LYS A 119 -9.99 -4.54 -11.97
C LYS A 119 -10.59 -5.53 -12.96
N MET A 120 -11.10 -5.06 -14.09
CA MET A 120 -11.64 -5.91 -15.16
C MET A 120 -10.55 -6.81 -15.74
N PHE A 121 -9.37 -6.25 -16.00
CA PHE A 121 -8.21 -7.00 -16.48
C PHE A 121 -7.78 -8.10 -15.50
N THR A 122 -7.70 -7.81 -14.20
CA THR A 122 -7.39 -8.83 -13.19
C THR A 122 -8.44 -9.94 -13.14
N TYR A 123 -9.72 -9.61 -13.33
CA TYR A 123 -10.77 -10.60 -13.37
C TYR A 123 -10.69 -11.50 -14.61
N LEU A 124 -10.37 -10.93 -15.78
CA LEU A 124 -10.30 -11.67 -17.04
C LEU A 124 -9.07 -12.59 -17.12
N TYR A 125 -7.92 -12.13 -16.65
CA TYR A 125 -6.64 -12.83 -16.87
C TYR A 125 -6.11 -13.56 -15.63
N PHE A 126 -6.57 -13.20 -14.43
CA PHE A 126 -6.00 -13.70 -13.17
C PHE A 126 -7.05 -14.15 -12.14
N SER A 127 -8.34 -14.17 -12.48
CA SER A 127 -9.35 -14.74 -11.58
C SER A 127 -9.10 -16.24 -11.46
N PRO A 128 -9.05 -16.80 -10.23
CA PRO A 128 -9.10 -18.25 -10.07
C PRO A 128 -10.43 -18.73 -10.66
N ARG A 129 -10.35 -19.72 -11.57
CA ARG A 129 -11.50 -20.58 -11.88
C ARG A 129 -11.74 -21.51 -10.70
#